data_AF-M1Z2D3-F1
#
_entry.id   AF-M1Z2D3-F1
#
_cell.length_a   1.000
_cell.length_b   1.000
_cell.length_c   1.000
_cell.angle_alpha   90.00
_cell.angle_beta   90.00
_cell.angle_gamma   90.00
#
_symmetry.space_group_name_H-M   'P 1'
#
loop_
_entity.id
_entity.type
_entity.pdbx_description
1 polymer ?
#
loop_
_entity_poly.entity_id
_entity_poly.type
_entity_poly.pdbx_seq_one_letter_code
_entity_poly.pdbx_strand_id
1 'polypeptide(L)'
;MEELPPLNVLLTHLEWNLKRMAEMESQARTEYFRNAALQRYGFTFDSAVRCIRARARENHESCESPEECLRLANERGWLPQDADWSELLESYRKMKPDALAQHGDVIFDKLKEYHTVFATLYTRLAQQG
;
A
#
# COMPACT_ATOMS: atom_id res chain seq x y z
N MET A 1 -14.68 8.83 -15.47
CA MET A 1 -13.33 8.76 -14.89
C MET A 1 -13.46 9.24 -13.46
N GLU A 2 -13.08 8.44 -12.46
CA GLU A 2 -13.19 8.86 -11.06
C GLU A 2 -12.30 10.10 -10.84
N GLU A 3 -12.92 11.18 -10.33
CA GLU A 3 -12.20 12.39 -9.93
C GLU A 3 -11.39 12.04 -8.68
N LEU A 4 -10.06 12.07 -8.80
CA LEU A 4 -9.20 11.82 -7.66
C LEU A 4 -9.04 13.12 -6.86
N PRO A 5 -9.09 13.05 -5.52
CA PRO A 5 -8.67 14.17 -4.69
C PRO A 5 -7.23 14.59 -5.01
N PRO A 6 -6.86 15.84 -4.71
CA PRO A 6 -5.48 16.31 -4.80
C PRO A 6 -4.49 15.40 -4.06
N LEU A 7 -3.27 15.26 -4.59
CA LEU A 7 -2.27 14.34 -4.04
C LEU A 7 -1.96 14.61 -2.56
N ASN A 8 -1.88 15.88 -2.13
CA ASN A 8 -1.63 16.23 -0.73
C ASN A 8 -2.72 15.71 0.23
N VAL A 9 -3.99 15.69 -0.21
CA VAL A 9 -5.10 15.12 0.56
C VAL A 9 -4.93 13.60 0.66
N LEU A 10 -4.63 12.94 -0.46
CA LEU A 10 -4.40 11.49 -0.50
C LEU A 10 -3.18 11.08 0.36
N LEU A 11 -2.10 11.86 0.33
CA LEU A 11 -0.91 11.64 1.17
C LEU A 11 -1.23 11.77 2.66
N THR A 12 -2.10 12.71 3.05
CA THR A 12 -2.56 12.84 4.43
C THR A 12 -3.28 11.57 4.89
N HIS A 13 -4.14 10.99 4.04
CA HIS A 13 -4.80 9.73 4.34
C HIS A 13 -3.83 8.54 4.38
N LEU A 14 -2.87 8.49 3.46
CA LEU A 14 -1.85 7.45 3.44
C LEU A 14 -0.98 7.49 4.70
N GLU A 15 -0.55 8.68 5.14
CA GLU A 15 0.21 8.85 6.38
C GLU A 15 -0.56 8.30 7.60
N TRP A 16 -1.87 8.60 7.69
CA TRP A 16 -2.72 8.10 8.76
C TRP A 16 -2.85 6.56 8.73
N ASN A 17 -3.04 5.98 7.54
CA ASN A 17 -3.10 4.54 7.36
C ASN A 17 -1.78 3.86 7.77
N LEU A 18 -0.63 4.45 7.41
CA LEU A 18 0.69 3.96 7.80
C LEU A 18 0.90 3.96 9.32
N LYS A 19 0.48 5.03 10.01
CA LYS A 19 0.54 5.10 11.48
C LYS A 19 -0.28 3.98 12.12
N ARG A 20 -1.48 3.72 11.59
CA ARG A 20 -2.34 2.63 12.08
C ARG A 20 -1.80 1.25 11.76
N MET A 21 -1.20 1.06 10.59
CA MET A 21 -0.60 -0.21 10.22
C MET A 21 0.58 -0.56 11.14
N ALA A 22 1.39 0.43 11.54
CA ALA A 22 2.52 0.23 12.46
C ALA A 22 2.09 -0.27 13.87
N GLU A 23 0.88 0.03 14.32
CA GLU A 23 0.38 -0.42 15.64
C GLU A 23 0.38 -1.96 15.79
N MET A 24 0.40 -2.71 14.69
CA MET A 24 0.46 -4.18 14.71
C MET A 24 1.72 -4.70 15.40
N GLU A 25 2.81 -3.93 15.42
CA GLU A 25 4.07 -4.32 16.06
C GLU A 25 3.99 -4.33 17.60
N SER A 26 3.03 -3.59 18.17
CA SER A 26 2.89 -3.43 19.63
C SER A 26 1.80 -4.33 20.24
N GLN A 27 1.08 -5.11 19.42
CA GLN A 27 -0.07 -5.90 19.85
C GLN A 27 0.27 -7.38 19.92
N ALA A 28 -0.28 -8.07 20.92
CA ALA A 28 -0.16 -9.53 20.99
C ALA A 28 -0.83 -10.16 19.76
N ARG A 29 -0.19 -11.19 19.18
CA ARG A 29 -0.73 -11.92 18.02
C ARG A 29 -1.96 -12.74 18.43
N THR A 30 -3.12 -12.11 18.40
CA THR A 30 -4.44 -12.75 18.50
C THR A 30 -5.11 -12.78 17.15
N GLU A 31 -6.09 -13.67 16.96
CA GLU A 31 -6.88 -13.71 15.72
C GLU A 31 -7.54 -12.36 15.40
N TYR A 32 -8.07 -11.69 16.42
CA TYR A 32 -8.66 -10.35 16.29
C TYR A 32 -7.66 -9.32 15.75
N PHE A 33 -6.48 -9.22 16.37
CA PHE A 33 -5.47 -8.23 15.95
C PHE A 33 -4.85 -8.57 14.59
N ARG A 34 -4.67 -9.87 14.31
CA ARG A 34 -4.24 -10.35 12.99
C ARG A 34 -5.19 -9.89 11.90
N ASN A 35 -6.50 -10.14 12.06
CA ASN A 35 -7.49 -9.77 11.06
C ASN A 35 -7.59 -8.24 10.90
N ALA A 36 -7.48 -7.48 11.99
CA ALA A 36 -7.44 -6.03 11.95
C ALA A 36 -6.20 -5.50 11.20
N ALA A 37 -5.02 -6.09 11.41
CA ALA A 37 -3.79 -5.71 10.71
C ALA A 37 -3.86 -6.00 9.20
N LEU A 38 -4.40 -7.18 8.83
CA LEU A 38 -4.65 -7.55 7.44
C LEU A 38 -5.62 -6.57 6.77
N GLN A 39 -6.68 -6.15 7.47
CA GLN A 39 -7.61 -5.14 6.95
C GLN A 39 -6.92 -3.78 6.74
N ARG A 40 -6.07 -3.34 7.69
CA ARG A 40 -5.29 -2.11 7.57
C ARG A 40 -4.32 -2.17 6.39
N TYR A 41 -3.72 -3.32 6.13
CA TYR A 41 -2.90 -3.54 4.95
C TYR A 41 -3.69 -3.30 3.66
N GLY A 42 -4.89 -3.89 3.52
CA GLY A 42 -5.75 -3.67 2.36
C GLY A 42 -6.06 -2.19 2.12
N PHE A 43 -6.47 -1.47 3.17
CA PHE A 43 -6.73 -0.03 3.07
C PHE A 43 -5.50 0.81 2.73
N THR A 44 -4.34 0.45 3.29
CA THR A 44 -3.08 1.13 3.01
C THR A 44 -2.66 0.92 1.55
N PHE A 45 -2.81 -0.30 1.03
CA PHE A 45 -2.56 -0.63 -0.37
C PHE A 45 -3.45 0.20 -1.31
N ASP A 46 -4.77 0.24 -1.06
CA ASP A 46 -5.71 1.03 -1.87
C ASP A 46 -5.36 2.52 -1.87
N SER A 47 -5.01 3.06 -0.70
CA SER A 47 -4.58 4.44 -0.54
C SER A 47 -3.27 4.72 -1.29
N ALA A 48 -2.31 3.81 -1.24
CA ALA A 48 -1.03 3.91 -1.94
C ALA A 48 -1.22 3.94 -3.47
N VAL A 49 -2.05 3.05 -4.02
CA VAL A 49 -2.38 3.03 -5.46
C VAL A 49 -3.03 4.34 -5.90
N ARG A 50 -3.93 4.91 -5.08
CA ARG A 50 -4.54 6.22 -5.36
C ARG A 50 -3.51 7.35 -5.36
N CYS A 51 -2.56 7.36 -4.43
CA CYS A 51 -1.47 8.35 -4.39
C CYS A 51 -0.58 8.25 -5.63
N ILE A 52 -0.19 7.02 -6.01
CA ILE A 52 0.58 6.76 -7.22
C ILE A 52 -0.15 7.29 -8.46
N ARG A 53 -1.45 6.98 -8.58
CA ARG A 53 -2.27 7.44 -9.71
C ARG A 53 -2.37 8.96 -9.76
N ALA A 54 -2.54 9.63 -8.62
CA ALA A 54 -2.57 11.08 -8.55
C ALA A 54 -1.22 11.70 -8.96
N ARG A 55 -0.09 11.18 -8.46
CA ARG A 55 1.24 11.64 -8.86
C ARG A 55 1.53 11.39 -10.34
N ALA A 56 1.14 10.24 -10.87
CA ALA A 56 1.26 9.95 -12.30
C ALA A 56 0.54 11.01 -13.15
N ARG A 57 -0.68 11.39 -12.76
CA ARG A 57 -1.46 12.43 -13.46
C ARG A 57 -0.77 13.80 -13.43
N GLU A 58 -0.16 14.18 -12.29
CA GLU A 58 0.63 15.42 -12.19
C GLU A 58 1.82 15.42 -13.15
N ASN A 59 2.40 14.25 -13.43
CA ASN A 59 3.49 14.06 -14.39
C ASN A 59 3.03 13.83 -15.83
N HIS A 60 1.74 13.99 -16.14
CA HIS A 60 1.13 13.66 -17.44
C HIS A 60 1.26 12.18 -17.86
N GLU A 61 1.33 11.29 -16.87
CA GLU A 61 1.34 9.84 -17.02
C GLU A 61 0.00 9.24 -16.54
N SER A 62 -0.22 7.96 -16.83
CA SER A 62 -1.43 7.25 -16.40
C SER A 62 -1.11 5.84 -15.91
N CYS A 63 -1.92 5.39 -14.94
CA CYS A 63 -1.99 4.00 -14.50
C CYS A 63 -3.42 3.71 -14.05
N GLU A 64 -4.05 2.68 -14.61
CA GLU A 64 -5.47 2.40 -14.38
C GLU A 64 -5.65 1.24 -13.41
N SER A 65 -4.84 0.19 -13.53
CA SER A 65 -4.86 -0.95 -12.59
C SER A 65 -3.84 -0.81 -11.46
N PRO A 66 -4.04 -1.49 -10.31
CA PRO A 66 -3.03 -1.55 -9.24
C PRO A 66 -1.66 -2.04 -9.73
N GLU A 67 -1.66 -3.01 -10.65
CA GLU A 67 -0.44 -3.57 -11.24
C GLU A 67 0.31 -2.52 -12.07
N GLU A 68 -0.39 -1.81 -12.95
CA GLU A 68 0.20 -0.72 -13.73
C GLU A 68 0.75 0.38 -12.83
N CYS A 69 0.03 0.74 -11.75
CA CYS A 69 0.49 1.75 -10.82
C CYS A 69 1.74 1.32 -10.06
N LEU A 70 1.81 0.08 -9.56
CA LEU A 70 3.00 -0.42 -8.88
C LEU A 70 4.20 -0.53 -9.83
N ARG A 71 3.99 -1.00 -11.06
CA ARG A 71 5.03 -1.04 -12.09
C ARG A 71 5.57 0.36 -12.39
N LEU A 72 4.68 1.33 -12.61
CA LEU A 72 5.06 2.73 -12.84
C LEU A 72 5.83 3.30 -11.64
N ALA A 73 5.36 3.04 -10.42
CA ALA A 73 6.03 3.50 -9.21
C ALA A 73 7.44 2.89 -9.05
N ASN A 74 7.64 1.64 -9.48
CA ASN A 74 8.97 1.03 -9.54
C ASN A 74 9.87 1.70 -10.59
N GLU A 75 9.37 1.91 -11.81
CA GLU A 75 10.10 2.55 -12.92
C GLU A 75 10.50 3.99 -12.60
N ARG A 76 9.65 4.73 -11.89
CA ARG A 76 9.91 6.11 -11.43
C ARG A 76 10.74 6.18 -10.15
N GLY A 77 11.12 5.05 -9.58
CA GLY A 77 11.90 4.99 -8.35
C GLY A 77 11.13 5.51 -7.14
N TRP A 78 9.80 5.43 -7.13
CA TRP A 78 8.97 5.74 -5.96
C TRP A 78 8.91 4.58 -4.96
N LEU A 79 9.15 3.34 -5.41
CA LEU A 79 9.30 2.16 -4.56
C LEU A 79 10.77 1.89 -4.23
N PRO A 80 11.10 1.32 -3.05
CA PRO A 80 12.46 0.84 -2.77
C PRO A 80 13.02 -0.02 -3.92
N GLN A 81 14.32 0.09 -4.21
CA GLN A 81 14.93 -0.62 -5.36
C GLN A 81 14.83 -2.15 -5.25
N ASP A 82 14.77 -2.65 -4.03
CA ASP A 82 14.69 -4.05 -3.64
C ASP A 82 13.27 -4.50 -3.29
N ALA A 83 12.26 -3.63 -3.46
CA ALA A 83 10.88 -3.99 -3.15
C ALA A 83 10.33 -5.01 -4.15
N ASP A 84 9.89 -6.17 -3.64
CA ASP A 84 9.08 -7.12 -4.41
C ASP A 84 7.62 -6.64 -4.47
N TRP A 85 7.37 -5.66 -5.34
CA TRP A 85 6.03 -5.13 -5.55
C TRP A 85 5.07 -6.17 -6.16
N SER A 86 5.60 -7.24 -6.78
CA SER A 86 4.79 -8.32 -7.34
C SER A 86 4.19 -9.19 -6.21
N GLU A 87 4.99 -9.50 -5.19
CA GLU A 87 4.51 -10.20 -4.00
C GLU A 87 3.53 -9.35 -3.18
N LEU A 88 3.79 -8.04 -3.06
CA LEU A 88 2.87 -7.09 -2.44
C LEU A 88 1.48 -7.16 -3.13
N LEU A 89 1.47 -7.08 -4.47
CA LEU A 89 0.23 -7.17 -5.25
C LEU A 89 -0.48 -8.52 -5.10
N GLU A 90 0.25 -9.63 -5.13
CA GLU A 90 -0.31 -10.97 -4.93
C GLU A 90 -0.91 -11.14 -3.54
N SER A 91 -0.26 -10.60 -2.51
CA SER A 91 -0.78 -10.59 -1.15
C SER A 91 -2.07 -9.79 -1.05
N TYR A 92 -2.15 -8.64 -1.72
CA TYR A 92 -3.40 -7.87 -1.81
C TYR A 92 -4.50 -8.63 -2.55
N ARG A 93 -4.20 -9.32 -3.66
CA ARG A 93 -5.18 -10.14 -4.38
C ARG A 93 -5.75 -11.27 -3.50
N LYS A 94 -4.94 -11.82 -2.59
CA LYS A 94 -5.31 -12.84 -1.61
C LYS A 94 -6.05 -12.31 -0.37
N MET A 95 -6.23 -10.99 -0.25
CA MET A 95 -7.05 -10.38 0.80
C MET A 95 -8.56 -10.62 0.62
N LYS A 96 -8.99 -11.16 -0.54
CA LYS A 96 -10.38 -11.57 -0.77
C LYS A 96 -10.81 -12.65 0.25
N PRO A 97 -12.06 -12.62 0.76
CA PRO A 97 -12.50 -13.53 1.82
C PRO A 97 -12.18 -15.01 1.58
N ASP A 98 -12.40 -15.51 0.36
CA ASP A 98 -12.20 -16.91 -0.01
C ASP A 98 -10.72 -17.36 0.08
N ALA A 99 -9.78 -16.45 -0.17
CA ALA A 99 -8.34 -16.72 -0.16
C ALA A 99 -7.69 -16.36 1.18
N LEU A 100 -8.25 -15.41 1.91
CA LEU A 100 -7.68 -14.88 3.16
C LEU A 100 -7.60 -15.95 4.26
N ALA A 101 -8.58 -16.85 4.32
CA ALA A 101 -8.59 -17.97 5.27
C ALA A 101 -7.36 -18.87 5.13
N GLN A 102 -6.83 -19.03 3.91
CA GLN A 102 -5.71 -19.91 3.60
C GLN A 102 -4.35 -19.20 3.71
N HIS A 103 -4.31 -17.88 3.47
CA HIS A 103 -3.06 -17.14 3.33
C HIS A 103 -2.84 -16.05 4.38
N GLY A 104 -3.81 -15.79 5.25
CA GLY A 104 -3.76 -14.65 6.18
C GLY A 104 -2.55 -14.63 7.10
N ASP A 105 -2.05 -15.78 7.58
CA ASP A 105 -0.86 -15.81 8.43
C ASP A 105 0.41 -15.47 7.67
N VAL A 106 0.53 -15.98 6.44
CA VAL A 106 1.66 -15.69 5.56
C VAL A 106 1.70 -14.21 5.21
N ILE A 107 0.53 -13.61 4.91
CA ILE A 107 0.43 -12.17 4.64
C ILE A 107 0.73 -11.37 5.92
N PHE A 108 0.21 -11.80 7.08
CA PHE A 108 0.41 -11.14 8.36
C PHE A 108 1.91 -11.04 8.72
N ASP A 109 2.66 -12.12 8.50
CA ASP A 109 4.10 -12.16 8.80
C ASP A 109 4.92 -11.21 7.90
N LYS A 110 4.39 -10.80 6.74
CA LYS A 110 5.03 -9.86 5.81
C LYS A 110 4.62 -8.40 6.00
N LEU A 111 3.64 -8.11 6.86
CA LEU A 111 3.09 -6.76 6.96
C LEU A 111 4.15 -5.72 7.35
N LYS A 112 5.14 -6.09 8.16
CA LYS A 112 6.24 -5.18 8.54
C LYS A 112 7.07 -4.74 7.33
N GLU A 113 7.34 -5.67 6.43
CA GLU A 113 8.04 -5.38 5.18
C GLU A 113 7.18 -4.47 4.29
N TYR A 114 5.90 -4.81 4.12
CA TYR A 114 4.96 -4.00 3.32
C TYR A 114 4.78 -2.58 3.88
N HIS A 115 4.75 -2.44 5.21
CA HIS A 115 4.72 -1.14 5.87
C HIS A 115 5.94 -0.29 5.49
N THR A 116 7.13 -0.89 5.48
CA THR A 116 8.38 -0.22 5.10
C THR A 116 8.34 0.24 3.63
N VAL A 117 7.82 -0.60 2.74
CA VAL A 117 7.63 -0.26 1.32
C VAL A 117 6.69 0.94 1.17
N PHE A 118 5.53 0.91 1.82
CA PHE A 118 4.56 2.01 1.73
C PHE A 118 5.03 3.30 2.40
N ALA A 119 5.79 3.21 3.51
CA ALA A 119 6.38 4.37 4.16
C ALA A 119 7.41 5.06 3.24
N THR A 120 8.25 4.26 2.58
CA THR A 120 9.21 4.79 1.59
C THR A 120 8.49 5.44 0.41
N LEU A 121 7.45 4.78 -0.11
CA LEU A 121 6.59 5.34 -1.16
C LEU A 121 6.02 6.69 -0.74
N TYR A 122 5.43 6.78 0.45
CA TYR A 122 4.89 8.02 0.99
C TYR A 122 5.94 9.14 1.02
N THR A 123 7.13 8.86 1.57
CA THR A 123 8.21 9.86 1.64
C THR A 123 8.62 10.36 0.26
N ARG A 124 8.80 9.46 -0.71
CA ARG A 124 9.22 9.81 -2.07
C ARG A 124 8.14 10.59 -2.82
N LEU A 125 6.89 10.18 -2.67
CA LEU A 125 5.76 10.92 -3.25
C LEU A 125 5.57 12.28 -2.58
N ALA A 126 5.89 12.46 -1.30
CA ALA A 126 5.78 13.75 -0.61
C ALA A 126 6.93 14.72 -0.95
N GLN A 127 8.12 14.21 -1.28
CA GLN A 127 9.32 15.01 -1.56
C GLN A 127 9.45 15.47 -3.02
N GLN A 128 8.72 14.85 -3.95
CA GLN A 128 8.79 15.16 -5.39
C GLN A 128 7.73 16.18 -5.84
N GLY A 129 7.34 17.11 -4.95
CA GLY A 129 6.42 18.22 -5.24
C GLY A 129 7.16 19.54 -5.34
#